data_AF-A0AAD5X8L4-F1
#
_entry.id   AF-A0AAD5X8L4-F1
#
_cell.length_a   1.000
_cell.length_b   1.000
_cell.length_c   1.000
_cell.angle_alpha   90.00
_cell.angle_beta   90.00
_cell.angle_gamma   90.00
#
_symmetry.space_group_name_H-M   'P 1'
#
loop_
_entity.id
_entity.type
_entity.pdbx_description
1 polymer ?
#
loop_
_entity_poly.entity_id
_entity_poly.type
_entity_poly.pdbx_seq_one_letter_code
_entity_poly.pdbx_strand_id
1 'polypeptide(L)'
;MTPLPVFNRKPGSAGIPKKRLLAILGTGVLVYLCMNAFLTDYDASACDWGKYDKSPACRQASKDALKIMARDLEDVEDGLQKYEICKFKTFGSGFGGMYFVSIPTPHLTSNVLTLQPTPPNAAHDLCDHPPPKSKPCTFYSFGIDNDYSFDTALDESWQCNGILLDPTVNHSSTPGPRLNFFRIGATLLSSSDLGGSGSTMRGTVASEWLTTSVPSLKKFLGHRKIDILKMDCEGCEYSLARDIAREDPTFFKNVDQFAVEVHISKNWIKTSTHVHYLGLLYHMLQHYGFRLMHSEITPCHPSDEALGCPRELLDAGYKCGPYMMCHNYLFSKSSA
;
A
#
# COMPACT_ATOMS: atom_id res chain seq x y z
N MET A 1 -19.11 -22.06 -62.19
CA MET A 1 -19.25 -21.10 -61.08
C MET A 1 -17.85 -20.77 -60.58
N THR A 2 -17.45 -19.52 -60.77
CA THR A 2 -16.11 -18.97 -60.53
C THR A 2 -15.81 -18.87 -59.03
N PRO A 3 -14.61 -19.21 -58.54
CA PRO A 3 -14.21 -18.91 -57.17
C PRO A 3 -13.71 -17.47 -57.04
N LEU A 4 -14.14 -16.80 -55.96
CA LEU A 4 -13.74 -15.44 -55.56
C LEU A 4 -12.27 -15.40 -55.08
N PRO A 5 -11.56 -14.27 -55.23
CA PRO A 5 -10.15 -14.16 -54.90
C PRO A 5 -9.89 -13.92 -53.40
N VAL A 6 -8.80 -14.54 -52.93
CA VAL A 6 -8.19 -14.35 -51.61
C VAL A 6 -7.46 -13.00 -51.57
N PHE A 7 -7.86 -12.11 -50.66
CA PHE A 7 -7.12 -10.87 -50.38
C PHE A 7 -6.18 -11.07 -49.18
N ASN A 8 -4.88 -11.12 -49.47
CA ASN A 8 -3.81 -11.03 -48.49
C ASN A 8 -3.50 -9.54 -48.25
N ARG A 9 -3.72 -9.00 -47.04
CA ARG A 9 -3.22 -7.68 -46.63
C ARG A 9 -2.13 -7.80 -45.58
N LYS A 10 -0.92 -7.38 -45.96
CA LYS A 10 0.16 -6.98 -45.04
C LYS A 10 -0.27 -5.77 -44.21
N PRO A 11 0.05 -5.68 -42.91
CA PRO A 11 -0.06 -4.42 -42.19
C PRO A 11 1.15 -3.54 -42.53
N GLY A 12 0.91 -2.52 -43.34
CA GLY A 12 1.81 -1.38 -43.51
C GLY A 12 1.44 -0.30 -42.52
N SER A 13 2.39 0.09 -41.66
CA SER A 13 2.30 1.24 -40.78
C SER A 13 2.41 2.54 -41.60
N ALA A 14 1.29 3.21 -41.81
CA ALA A 14 1.25 4.57 -42.33
C ALA A 14 0.92 5.53 -41.19
N GLY A 15 1.90 6.36 -40.81
CA GLY A 15 1.74 7.42 -39.84
C GLY A 15 0.77 8.49 -40.34
N ILE A 16 -0.21 8.83 -39.50
CA ILE A 16 -1.16 9.92 -39.74
C ILE A 16 -0.58 11.20 -39.11
N PRO A 17 -0.48 12.33 -39.84
CA PRO A 17 0.01 13.57 -39.27
C PRO A 17 -1.07 14.19 -38.35
N LYS A 18 -0.67 14.52 -37.11
CA LYS A 18 -1.50 15.24 -36.15
C LYS A 18 -1.74 16.67 -36.65
N LYS A 19 -2.96 16.98 -37.10
CA LYS A 19 -3.45 18.36 -37.23
C LYS A 19 -4.31 18.71 -36.01
N ARG A 20 -3.97 19.81 -35.33
CA ARG A 20 -4.83 20.43 -34.31
C ARG A 20 -6.09 20.96 -35.00
N LEU A 21 -7.26 20.44 -34.63
CA LEU A 21 -8.54 20.99 -35.04
C LEU A 21 -8.97 22.00 -33.95
N LEU A 22 -8.94 23.28 -34.28
CA LEU A 22 -9.49 24.34 -33.44
C LEU A 22 -10.95 24.52 -33.84
N ALA A 23 -11.90 24.08 -33.03
CA ALA A 23 -13.32 24.38 -33.23
C ALA A 23 -13.68 25.61 -32.39
N ILE A 24 -13.89 26.75 -33.05
CA ILE A 24 -14.47 27.95 -32.43
C ILE A 24 -15.98 27.85 -32.65
N LEU A 25 -16.73 27.50 -31.60
CA LEU A 25 -18.18 27.71 -31.58
C LEU A 25 -18.44 29.06 -30.90
N GLY A 26 -18.96 29.99 -31.69
CA GLY A 26 -19.39 31.30 -31.21
C GLY A 26 -20.60 31.17 -30.32
N THR A 27 -20.42 31.37 -29.02
CA THR A 27 -21.21 32.22 -28.10
C THR A 27 -20.71 31.93 -26.68
N GLY A 28 -19.85 32.80 -26.16
CA GLY A 28 -19.85 33.26 -24.76
C GLY A 28 -19.85 32.26 -23.59
N VAL A 29 -19.47 30.99 -23.75
CA VAL A 29 -19.25 30.08 -22.62
C VAL A 29 -17.94 29.32 -22.86
N LEU A 30 -16.92 29.70 -22.09
CA LEU A 30 -15.63 29.03 -22.08
C LEU A 30 -15.78 27.71 -21.28
N VAL A 31 -16.25 26.65 -21.92
CA VAL A 31 -16.24 25.31 -21.33
C VAL A 31 -14.80 24.80 -21.41
N TYR A 32 -14.09 24.82 -20.28
CA TYR A 32 -12.84 24.09 -20.13
C TYR A 32 -13.14 22.58 -20.16
N LEU A 33 -13.18 22.01 -21.37
CA LEU A 33 -13.03 20.57 -21.54
C LEU A 33 -11.55 20.25 -21.30
N CYS A 34 -11.21 19.96 -20.04
CA CYS A 34 -9.96 19.30 -19.72
C CYS A 34 -10.05 17.85 -20.24
N MET A 35 -9.83 17.65 -21.53
CA MET A 35 -9.61 16.31 -22.08
C MET A 35 -8.25 15.83 -21.58
N ASN A 36 -8.27 15.01 -20.54
CA ASN A 36 -7.15 14.17 -20.10
C ASN A 36 -6.74 13.22 -21.24
N ALA A 37 -5.99 13.75 -22.20
CA ALA A 37 -5.43 13.01 -23.32
C ALA A 37 -4.00 12.55 -22.98
N PHE A 38 -3.84 11.80 -21.90
CA PHE A 38 -2.63 11.05 -21.55
C PHE A 38 -2.95 9.83 -20.66
N LEU A 39 -3.97 9.06 -21.02
CA LEU A 39 -4.05 7.67 -20.59
C LEU A 39 -3.50 6.84 -21.76
N THR A 40 -2.20 6.54 -21.71
CA THR A 40 -1.69 5.37 -22.43
C THR A 40 -2.48 4.18 -21.93
N ASP A 41 -3.14 3.43 -22.82
CA ASP A 41 -3.90 2.23 -22.51
C ASP A 41 -3.07 1.31 -21.60
N TYR A 42 -3.33 1.39 -20.30
CA TYR A 42 -2.75 0.50 -19.32
C TYR A 42 -3.47 -0.83 -19.47
N ASP A 43 -2.89 -1.74 -20.26
CA ASP A 43 -3.43 -3.06 -20.42
C ASP A 43 -3.13 -3.90 -19.17
N ALA A 44 -3.98 -3.76 -18.16
CA ALA A 44 -3.92 -4.54 -16.93
C ALA A 44 -4.02 -6.06 -17.17
N SER A 45 -4.40 -6.51 -18.37
CA SER A 45 -4.52 -7.94 -18.70
C SER A 45 -3.22 -8.61 -19.15
N ALA A 46 -2.16 -7.83 -19.41
CA ALA A 46 -0.90 -8.38 -19.90
C ALA A 46 -0.08 -9.13 -18.84
N CYS A 47 -0.29 -8.83 -17.54
CA CYS A 47 0.38 -9.52 -16.44
C CYS A 47 -0.51 -10.63 -15.86
N ASP A 48 -0.17 -11.89 -16.13
CA ASP A 48 -0.73 -13.05 -15.44
C ASP A 48 0.11 -13.35 -14.18
N TRP A 49 -0.08 -12.56 -13.11
CA TRP A 49 0.71 -12.71 -11.89
C TRP A 49 0.47 -14.06 -11.20
N GLY A 50 -0.73 -14.64 -11.33
CA GLY A 50 -1.06 -15.94 -10.74
C GLY A 50 -0.22 -17.10 -11.30
N LYS A 51 0.33 -16.93 -12.51
CA LYS A 51 1.16 -17.93 -13.17
C LYS A 51 2.62 -17.51 -13.31
N TYR A 52 2.87 -16.23 -13.60
CA TYR A 52 4.20 -15.70 -13.95
C TYR A 52 4.43 -14.29 -13.39
N ASP A 53 4.36 -14.14 -12.06
CA ASP A 53 4.61 -12.90 -11.30
C ASP A 53 5.92 -12.17 -11.63
N LYS A 54 6.94 -12.89 -12.15
CA LYS A 54 8.25 -12.34 -12.54
C LYS A 54 8.45 -12.18 -14.05
N SER A 55 7.41 -12.42 -14.85
CA SER A 55 7.47 -12.26 -16.31
C SER A 55 7.82 -10.81 -16.70
N PRO A 56 8.36 -10.58 -17.92
CA PRO A 56 8.60 -9.22 -18.42
C PRO A 56 7.35 -8.33 -18.37
N ALA A 57 6.19 -8.89 -18.69
CA ALA A 57 4.91 -8.18 -18.62
C ALA A 57 4.57 -7.74 -17.19
N CYS A 58 4.72 -8.63 -16.20
CA CYS A 58 4.47 -8.27 -14.80
C CYS A 58 5.48 -7.29 -14.23
N ARG A 59 6.75 -7.36 -14.66
CA ARG A 59 7.75 -6.34 -14.29
C ARG A 59 7.42 -4.97 -14.87
N GLN A 60 6.88 -4.93 -16.09
CA GLN A 60 6.43 -3.68 -16.69
C GLN A 60 5.19 -3.14 -15.99
N ALA A 61 4.18 -3.98 -15.75
CA ALA A 61 2.97 -3.61 -15.00
C ALA A 61 3.28 -3.07 -13.60
N SER A 62 4.23 -3.69 -12.89
CA SER A 62 4.74 -3.23 -11.59
C SER A 62 5.36 -1.82 -11.67
N LYS A 63 6.24 -1.57 -12.65
CA LYS A 63 6.85 -0.25 -12.85
C LYS A 63 5.82 0.83 -13.20
N ASP A 64 4.85 0.47 -14.02
CA ASP A 64 3.80 1.40 -14.44
C ASP A 64 2.85 1.71 -13.27
N ALA A 65 2.52 0.70 -12.45
CA ALA A 65 1.71 0.88 -11.25
C ALA A 65 2.40 1.78 -10.21
N LEU A 66 3.72 1.71 -10.05
CA LEU A 66 4.47 2.65 -9.20
C LEU A 66 4.33 4.10 -9.67
N LYS A 67 4.43 4.34 -10.98
CA LYS A 67 4.26 5.69 -11.54
C LYS A 67 2.84 6.21 -11.41
N ILE A 68 1.84 5.33 -11.55
CA ILE A 68 0.43 5.69 -11.33
C ILE A 68 0.24 6.06 -9.86
N MET A 69 0.71 5.21 -8.95
CA MET A 69 0.62 5.46 -7.51
C MET A 69 1.30 6.78 -7.09
N ALA A 70 2.47 7.11 -7.65
CA ALA A 70 3.13 8.39 -7.39
C ALA A 70 2.27 9.60 -7.80
N ARG A 71 1.53 9.51 -8.90
CA ARG A 71 0.58 10.56 -9.34
C ARG A 71 -0.66 10.59 -8.45
N ASP A 72 -1.19 9.42 -8.09
CA ASP A 72 -2.35 9.31 -7.19
C ASP A 72 -2.03 9.97 -5.82
N LEU A 73 -0.77 9.87 -5.36
CA LEU A 73 -0.31 10.57 -4.15
C LEU A 73 -0.36 12.09 -4.31
N GLU A 74 0.16 12.64 -5.41
CA GLU A 74 0.07 14.07 -5.71
C GLU A 74 -1.40 14.53 -5.76
N ASP A 75 -2.27 13.77 -6.42
CA ASP A 75 -3.70 14.10 -6.53
C ASP A 75 -4.42 14.09 -5.17
N VAL A 76 -4.08 13.15 -4.27
CA VAL A 76 -4.65 13.08 -2.92
C VAL A 76 -4.17 14.25 -2.06
N GLU A 77 -2.88 14.58 -2.11
CA GLU A 77 -2.27 15.69 -1.37
C GLU A 77 -2.82 17.06 -1.81
N ASP A 78 -2.95 17.28 -3.11
CA ASP A 78 -3.55 18.48 -3.69
C ASP A 78 -5.06 18.57 -3.44
N GLY A 79 -5.65 17.51 -2.85
CA GLY A 79 -7.07 17.44 -2.57
C GLY A 79 -7.93 17.30 -3.83
N LEU A 80 -7.34 16.88 -4.95
CA LEU A 80 -8.05 16.62 -6.20
C LEU A 80 -8.93 15.36 -6.08
N GLN A 81 -8.61 14.44 -5.17
CA GLN A 81 -9.46 13.28 -4.84
C GLN A 81 -10.44 13.49 -3.67
N LYS A 82 -10.46 14.68 -3.02
CA LYS A 82 -11.10 14.88 -1.69
C LYS A 82 -12.63 14.73 -1.62
N TYR A 83 -13.37 14.70 -2.73
CA TYR A 83 -14.80 15.02 -2.67
C TYR A 83 -15.79 13.93 -3.03
N GLU A 84 -15.39 12.76 -3.55
CA GLU A 84 -16.40 11.82 -4.07
C GLU A 84 -16.32 10.35 -3.64
N ILE A 85 -15.30 9.88 -2.90
CA ILE A 85 -15.11 8.43 -2.75
C ILE A 85 -15.47 7.87 -1.36
N CYS A 86 -15.04 8.49 -0.25
CA CYS A 86 -15.53 8.17 1.10
C CYS A 86 -15.15 9.26 2.13
N LYS A 87 -15.87 9.33 3.26
CA LYS A 87 -15.39 10.07 4.44
C LYS A 87 -14.40 9.19 5.18
N PHE A 88 -13.26 9.72 5.60
CA PHE A 88 -12.27 8.97 6.39
C PHE A 88 -12.45 9.21 7.88
N LYS A 89 -12.10 8.20 8.67
CA LYS A 89 -12.03 8.24 10.13
C LYS A 89 -10.72 7.59 10.57
N THR A 90 -9.97 8.30 11.40
CA THR A 90 -8.75 7.79 12.03
C THR A 90 -9.11 6.89 13.20
N PHE A 91 -8.49 5.71 13.26
CA PHE A 91 -8.61 4.75 14.34
C PHE A 91 -7.27 4.61 15.06
N GLY A 92 -7.28 4.58 16.39
CA GLY A 92 -6.08 4.45 17.22
C GLY A 92 -5.63 5.74 17.89
N SER A 93 -4.78 5.63 18.91
CA SER A 93 -4.17 6.76 19.61
C SER A 93 -3.09 7.38 18.73
N GLY A 94 -3.31 8.64 18.36
CA GLY A 94 -2.30 9.49 17.74
C GLY A 94 -1.11 9.87 18.64
N PHE A 95 -1.01 9.29 19.84
CA PHE A 95 0.00 9.67 20.82
C PHE A 95 1.32 9.02 20.50
N GLY A 96 2.02 9.61 19.54
CA GLY A 96 3.46 9.55 19.57
C GLY A 96 4.00 10.31 20.79
N GLY A 97 5.03 9.79 21.46
CA GLY A 97 5.82 10.53 22.44
C GLY A 97 6.54 11.78 21.87
N MET A 98 7.52 12.32 22.59
CA MET A 98 8.40 13.37 22.05
C MET A 98 9.83 12.86 22.03
N TYR A 99 10.55 13.06 20.92
CA TYR A 99 12.00 12.80 20.85
C TYR A 99 12.77 14.03 20.39
N PHE A 100 14.07 14.06 20.74
CA PHE A 100 15.00 15.06 20.22
C PHE A 100 15.69 14.51 18.99
N VAL A 101 15.59 15.22 17.86
CA VAL A 101 16.41 14.92 16.68
C VAL A 101 17.55 15.91 16.58
N SER A 102 18.75 15.37 16.36
CA SER A 102 19.95 16.14 16.07
C SER A 102 20.07 16.31 14.56
N ILE A 103 19.66 17.46 14.02
CA ILE A 103 19.73 17.75 12.59
C ILE A 103 21.13 18.31 12.25
N PRO A 104 21.90 17.67 11.36
CA PRO A 104 23.16 18.23 10.88
C PRO A 104 22.86 19.41 9.95
N THR A 105 23.19 20.62 10.38
CA THR A 105 23.05 21.82 9.54
C THR A 105 24.35 22.07 8.77
N PRO A 106 24.35 22.10 7.43
CA PRO A 106 25.57 22.17 6.60
C PRO A 106 26.38 23.47 6.75
N HIS A 107 25.91 24.45 7.54
CA HIS A 107 26.55 25.76 7.73
C HIS A 107 26.78 26.16 9.20
N LEU A 108 26.53 25.28 10.17
CA LEU A 108 26.80 25.55 11.59
C LEU A 108 27.68 24.43 12.17
N THR A 109 28.57 24.80 13.09
CA THR A 109 29.47 23.88 13.80
C THR A 109 28.78 23.06 14.90
N SER A 110 27.47 23.21 15.06
CA SER A 110 26.66 22.56 16.10
C SER A 110 25.35 22.04 15.52
N ASN A 111 24.99 20.83 15.93
CA ASN A 111 23.69 20.23 15.57
C ASN A 111 22.57 20.97 16.31
N VAL A 112 21.45 21.17 15.64
CA VAL A 112 20.24 21.68 16.28
C VAL A 112 19.48 20.49 16.86
N LEU A 113 19.25 20.49 18.18
CA LEU A 113 18.31 19.57 18.83
C LEU A 113 16.90 20.14 18.68
N THR A 114 16.06 19.48 17.88
CA THR A 114 14.64 19.82 17.77
C THR A 114 13.79 18.79 18.50
N LEU A 115 12.94 19.25 19.42
CA LEU A 115 11.83 18.47 19.97
C LEU A 115 10.82 18.21 18.85
N GLN A 116 10.57 16.95 18.55
CA GLN A 116 9.57 16.56 17.56
C GLN A 116 8.56 15.59 18.18
N PRO A 117 7.26 15.75 17.87
CA PRO A 117 6.28 14.73 18.17
C PRO A 117 6.65 13.47 17.37
N THR A 118 6.61 12.34 18.04
CA THR A 118 6.55 11.02 17.42
C THR A 118 5.30 10.98 16.55
N PRO A 119 5.36 10.36 15.36
CA PRO A 119 4.17 10.04 14.63
C PRO A 119 3.22 9.19 15.49
N PRO A 120 1.91 9.20 15.20
CA PRO A 120 0.99 8.15 15.62
C PRO A 120 1.49 6.76 15.23
N ASN A 121 2.20 6.04 16.10
CA ASN A 121 2.80 4.75 15.72
C ASN A 121 1.75 3.65 15.41
N ALA A 122 0.47 3.86 15.72
CA ALA A 122 -0.58 2.85 15.51
C ALA A 122 -1.85 3.39 14.85
N ALA A 123 -1.92 4.69 14.55
CA ALA A 123 -3.16 5.25 14.00
C ALA A 123 -3.21 5.03 12.50
N HIS A 124 -4.34 4.49 12.03
CA HIS A 124 -4.58 4.26 10.60
C HIS A 124 -5.97 4.76 10.23
N ASP A 125 -6.06 5.34 9.03
CA ASP A 125 -7.32 5.83 8.49
C ASP A 125 -8.09 4.70 7.79
N LEU A 126 -9.42 4.75 7.91
CA LEU A 126 -10.34 3.92 7.14
C LEU A 126 -11.46 4.79 6.54
N CYS A 127 -12.04 4.35 5.44
CA CYS A 127 -13.31 4.89 4.99
C CYS A 127 -14.38 4.55 6.04
N ASP A 128 -15.13 5.55 6.50
CA ASP A 128 -16.19 5.45 7.51
C ASP A 128 -17.45 4.76 6.95
N HIS A 129 -17.27 3.51 6.53
CA HIS A 129 -18.29 2.61 6.04
C HIS A 129 -18.40 1.42 7.01
N PRO A 130 -18.95 1.62 8.22
CA PRO A 130 -19.15 0.54 9.16
C PRO A 130 -20.05 -0.53 8.55
N PRO A 131 -19.78 -1.83 8.79
CA PRO A 131 -20.68 -2.87 8.31
C PRO A 131 -22.04 -2.80 9.02
N PRO A 132 -23.08 -3.39 8.42
CA PRO A 132 -24.37 -3.50 9.08
C PRO A 132 -24.26 -4.21 10.43
N LYS A 133 -24.91 -3.69 11.48
CA LYS A 133 -24.90 -4.28 12.84
C LYS A 133 -25.26 -5.77 12.90
N SER A 134 -26.03 -6.26 11.93
CA SER A 134 -26.44 -7.66 11.82
C SER A 134 -25.33 -8.61 11.34
N LYS A 135 -24.18 -8.08 10.89
CA LYS A 135 -23.06 -8.86 10.36
C LYS A 135 -21.75 -8.27 10.90
N PRO A 136 -21.15 -8.88 11.93
CA PRO A 136 -19.87 -8.41 12.44
C PRO A 136 -18.81 -8.55 11.35
N CYS A 137 -17.99 -7.51 11.18
CA CYS A 137 -16.84 -7.50 10.27
C CYS A 137 -15.75 -8.47 10.75
N THR A 138 -14.85 -8.81 9.83
CA THR A 138 -13.58 -9.47 10.14
C THR A 138 -12.43 -8.57 9.69
N PHE A 139 -11.47 -8.31 10.57
CA PHE A 139 -10.25 -7.59 10.19
C PHE A 139 -8.99 -8.31 10.66
N TYR A 140 -7.92 -8.16 9.88
CA TYR A 140 -6.57 -8.61 10.22
C TYR A 140 -5.66 -7.39 10.39
N SER A 141 -4.85 -7.41 11.43
CA SER A 141 -3.95 -6.30 11.79
C SER A 141 -2.57 -6.86 12.08
N PHE A 142 -1.64 -6.61 11.16
CA PHE A 142 -0.24 -7.00 11.31
C PHE A 142 0.60 -5.83 11.85
N GLY A 143 1.54 -6.18 12.74
CA GLY A 143 2.42 -5.27 13.47
C GLY A 143 1.64 -4.27 14.31
N ILE A 144 1.12 -4.78 15.43
CA ILE A 144 0.37 -3.96 16.39
C ILE A 144 1.30 -3.33 17.44
N ASP A 145 2.55 -3.80 17.54
CA ASP A 145 3.51 -3.46 18.59
C ASP A 145 2.82 -3.38 19.97
N ASN A 146 3.09 -2.38 20.80
CA ASN A 146 2.49 -2.21 22.11
C ASN A 146 1.19 -1.38 22.08
N ASP A 147 0.77 -0.90 20.91
CA ASP A 147 -0.41 -0.06 20.74
C ASP A 147 -1.42 -0.71 19.76
N TYR A 148 -2.39 -1.43 20.32
CA TYR A 148 -3.54 -2.01 19.60
C TYR A 148 -4.82 -1.17 19.77
N SER A 149 -4.68 0.15 19.92
CA SER A 149 -5.81 1.07 20.05
C SER A 149 -6.63 1.18 18.75
N PHE A 150 -6.00 1.03 17.58
CA PHE A 150 -6.69 0.91 16.29
C PHE A 150 -7.68 -0.26 16.34
N ASP A 151 -7.18 -1.42 16.77
CA ASP A 151 -7.94 -2.67 16.84
C ASP A 151 -9.06 -2.58 17.86
N THR A 152 -8.77 -2.01 19.03
CA THR A 152 -9.76 -1.75 20.09
C THR A 152 -10.86 -0.82 19.59
N ALA A 153 -10.52 0.25 18.87
CA ALA A 153 -11.51 1.17 18.33
C ALA A 153 -12.42 0.51 17.28
N LEU A 154 -11.92 -0.43 16.48
CA LEU A 154 -12.75 -1.22 15.55
C LEU A 154 -13.65 -2.21 16.29
N ASP A 155 -13.14 -2.88 17.32
CA ASP A 155 -13.93 -3.72 18.21
C ASP A 155 -15.09 -2.92 18.84
N GLU A 156 -14.80 -1.77 19.44
CA GLU A 156 -15.79 -1.00 20.19
C GLU A 156 -16.80 -0.29 19.29
N SER A 157 -16.33 0.35 18.21
CA SER A 157 -17.20 1.20 17.40
C SER A 157 -17.92 0.43 16.29
N TRP A 158 -17.28 -0.56 15.68
CA TRP A 158 -17.81 -1.30 14.53
C TRP A 158 -18.16 -2.76 14.87
N GLN A 159 -17.83 -3.23 16.08
CA GLN A 159 -18.11 -4.59 16.53
C GLN A 159 -17.47 -5.65 15.63
N CYS A 160 -16.27 -5.35 15.10
CA CYS A 160 -15.52 -6.30 14.28
C CYS A 160 -14.84 -7.38 15.10
N ASN A 161 -14.69 -8.56 14.51
CA ASN A 161 -13.79 -9.62 14.98
C ASN A 161 -12.38 -9.38 14.44
N GLY A 162 -11.42 -9.20 15.34
CA GLY A 162 -10.03 -8.89 15.02
C GLY A 162 -9.08 -10.07 15.20
N ILE A 163 -8.20 -10.26 14.23
CA ILE A 163 -7.00 -11.10 14.34
C ILE A 163 -5.80 -10.15 14.37
N LEU A 164 -5.13 -10.08 15.51
CA LEU A 164 -4.00 -9.19 15.77
C LEU A 164 -2.72 -10.03 15.73
N LEU A 165 -1.74 -9.60 14.96
CA LEU A 165 -0.57 -10.40 14.62
C LEU A 165 0.72 -9.59 14.79
N ASP A 166 1.56 -10.00 15.73
CA ASP A 166 2.88 -9.40 15.89
C ASP A 166 3.86 -10.40 16.54
N PRO A 167 4.99 -10.74 15.89
CA PRO A 167 5.93 -11.72 16.44
C PRO A 167 6.85 -11.16 17.55
N THR A 168 6.87 -9.84 17.72
CA THR A 168 7.87 -9.10 18.52
C THR A 168 7.40 -8.74 19.93
N VAL A 169 6.09 -8.69 20.14
CA VAL A 169 5.47 -8.32 21.42
C VAL A 169 4.74 -9.49 22.07
N ASN A 170 4.36 -9.30 23.34
CA ASN A 170 3.55 -10.26 24.08
C ASN A 170 2.35 -9.55 24.69
N HIS A 171 1.15 -9.96 24.27
CA HIS A 171 -0.13 -9.47 24.78
C HIS A 171 -1.00 -10.62 25.28
N SER A 172 -2.09 -10.27 25.97
CA SER A 172 -3.17 -11.23 26.23
C SER A 172 -3.65 -11.85 24.92
N SER A 173 -3.91 -13.17 24.89
CA SER A 173 -4.47 -13.84 23.70
C SER A 173 -5.84 -13.30 23.31
N THR A 174 -6.55 -12.67 24.25
CA THR A 174 -7.82 -11.98 24.03
C THR A 174 -7.74 -10.59 24.67
N PRO A 175 -7.16 -9.58 24.00
CA PRO A 175 -7.00 -8.23 24.57
C PRO A 175 -8.32 -7.44 24.59
N GLY A 176 -9.35 -7.90 23.88
CA GLY A 176 -10.69 -7.31 23.87
C GLY A 176 -11.77 -8.36 23.57
N PRO A 177 -13.07 -8.03 23.74
CA PRO A 177 -14.18 -8.97 23.57
C PRO A 177 -14.25 -9.68 22.22
N ARG A 178 -13.77 -9.04 21.14
CA ARG A 178 -13.76 -9.60 19.78
C ARG A 178 -12.37 -9.68 19.18
N LEU A 179 -11.32 -9.53 19.99
CA LEU A 179 -9.94 -9.50 19.54
C LEU A 179 -9.22 -10.79 19.93
N ASN A 180 -8.45 -11.34 18.98
CA ASN A 180 -7.59 -12.50 19.22
C ASN A 180 -6.16 -12.14 18.79
N PHE A 181 -5.22 -12.24 19.73
CA PHE A 181 -3.82 -11.96 19.48
C PHE A 181 -3.03 -13.24 19.24
N PHE A 182 -2.18 -13.22 18.21
CA PHE A 182 -1.25 -14.27 17.87
C PHE A 182 0.16 -13.69 17.72
N ARG A 183 1.12 -14.31 18.39
CA ARG A 183 2.54 -13.97 18.24
C ARG A 183 3.12 -14.58 16.95
N ILE A 184 2.60 -14.10 15.81
CA ILE A 184 2.89 -14.59 14.46
C ILE A 184 3.16 -13.37 13.58
N GLY A 185 4.22 -13.42 12.77
CA GLY A 185 4.51 -12.40 11.75
C GLY A 185 3.92 -12.76 10.39
N ALA A 186 3.79 -11.76 9.52
CA ALA A 186 3.61 -12.06 8.10
C ALA A 186 4.93 -12.54 7.48
N THR A 187 4.88 -13.23 6.34
CA THR A 187 6.10 -13.65 5.66
C THR A 187 6.91 -12.44 5.18
N LEU A 188 8.21 -12.64 4.96
CA LEU A 188 9.10 -11.66 4.34
C LEU A 188 9.55 -12.14 2.95
N LEU A 189 10.14 -11.24 2.15
CA LEU A 189 10.69 -11.59 0.85
C LEU A 189 11.91 -12.51 0.95
N SER A 190 12.75 -12.27 1.95
CA SER A 190 13.94 -13.05 2.29
C SER A 190 14.11 -13.12 3.81
N SER A 191 14.80 -14.16 4.29
CA SER A 191 15.24 -14.23 5.70
C SER A 191 16.22 -13.11 6.06
N SER A 192 16.93 -12.54 5.08
CA SER A 192 17.77 -11.36 5.28
C SER A 192 16.98 -10.09 5.61
N ASP A 193 15.66 -10.10 5.44
CA ASP A 193 14.78 -8.97 5.72
C ASP A 193 14.29 -9.00 7.16
N LEU A 194 14.58 -10.09 7.89
CA LEU A 194 14.27 -10.23 9.31
C LEU A 194 15.04 -9.18 10.13
N GLY A 195 14.32 -8.55 11.06
CA GLY A 195 14.91 -7.63 12.05
C GLY A 195 15.56 -6.40 11.41
N GLY A 196 14.84 -5.68 10.54
CA GLY A 196 15.34 -4.41 10.01
C GLY A 196 15.75 -3.42 11.11
N SER A 197 16.35 -2.31 10.69
CA SER A 197 17.26 -1.52 11.53
C SER A 197 16.70 -1.09 12.90
N GLY A 198 15.38 -1.04 13.09
CA GLY A 198 14.70 -0.69 14.34
C GLY A 198 14.14 -1.78 15.24
N SER A 199 14.16 -3.07 14.86
CA SER A 199 13.66 -4.08 15.78
C SER A 199 14.56 -4.17 17.01
N THR A 200 14.03 -3.85 18.20
CA THR A 200 14.69 -4.07 19.50
C THR A 200 15.02 -5.55 19.75
N MET A 201 14.60 -6.45 18.85
CA MET A 201 15.07 -7.82 18.72
C MET A 201 16.33 -7.96 17.84
N ARG A 202 17.22 -6.94 17.84
CA ARG A 202 18.63 -7.08 17.44
C ARG A 202 19.32 -8.10 18.34
N GLY A 203 19.23 -9.39 18.00
CA GLY A 203 19.94 -10.46 18.69
C GLY A 203 19.11 -11.69 19.07
N THR A 204 17.79 -11.71 18.87
CA THR A 204 17.09 -13.00 18.80
C THR A 204 17.26 -13.54 17.39
N VAL A 205 17.65 -14.81 17.29
CA VAL A 205 17.83 -15.44 15.99
C VAL A 205 16.45 -15.51 15.35
N ALA A 206 16.24 -14.72 14.32
CA ALA A 206 14.97 -14.62 13.61
C ALA A 206 14.53 -15.94 12.95
N SER A 207 15.32 -17.02 13.08
CA SER A 207 14.93 -18.40 12.81
C SER A 207 13.80 -18.93 13.71
N GLU A 208 13.35 -18.18 14.72
CA GLU A 208 12.31 -18.62 15.67
C GLU A 208 10.94 -17.94 15.48
N TRP A 209 10.81 -16.91 14.62
CA TRP A 209 9.50 -16.30 14.40
C TRP A 209 8.59 -17.26 13.65
N LEU A 210 7.45 -17.59 14.25
CA LEU A 210 6.36 -18.20 13.52
C LEU A 210 5.84 -17.16 12.54
N THR A 211 5.87 -17.48 11.24
CA THR A 211 5.35 -16.61 10.20
C THR A 211 4.29 -17.32 9.38
N THR A 212 3.36 -16.55 8.81
CA THR A 212 2.31 -17.04 7.91
C THR A 212 2.06 -16.04 6.80
N SER A 213 1.62 -16.50 5.64
CA SER A 213 1.13 -15.59 4.61
C SER A 213 -0.31 -15.18 4.91
N VAL A 214 -0.72 -13.99 4.46
CA VAL A 214 -2.10 -13.52 4.66
C VAL A 214 -3.12 -14.45 3.97
N PRO A 215 -2.90 -14.95 2.74
CA PRO A 215 -3.78 -15.94 2.13
C PRO A 215 -3.87 -17.26 2.91
N SER A 216 -2.74 -17.82 3.38
CA SER A 216 -2.75 -19.05 4.18
C SER A 216 -3.46 -18.87 5.51
N LEU A 217 -3.25 -17.74 6.21
CA LEU A 217 -3.97 -17.43 7.46
C LEU A 217 -5.48 -17.32 7.23
N LYS A 218 -5.89 -16.60 6.19
CA LYS A 218 -7.30 -16.49 5.77
C LYS A 218 -7.93 -17.87 5.54
N LYS A 219 -7.22 -18.76 4.83
CA LYS A 219 -7.66 -20.14 4.58
C LYS A 219 -7.72 -20.97 5.86
N PHE A 220 -6.70 -20.89 6.71
CA PHE A 220 -6.60 -21.63 7.96
C PHE A 220 -7.75 -21.29 8.93
N LEU A 221 -8.07 -20.00 9.06
CA LEU A 221 -9.18 -19.53 9.89
C LEU A 221 -10.57 -19.73 9.25
N GLY A 222 -10.63 -20.23 8.00
CA GLY A 222 -11.90 -20.44 7.29
C GLY A 222 -12.63 -19.14 6.90
N HIS A 223 -11.94 -18.00 6.90
CA HIS A 223 -12.53 -16.72 6.58
C HIS A 223 -12.68 -16.55 5.06
N ARG A 224 -13.92 -16.27 4.61
CA ARG A 224 -14.19 -16.04 3.18
C ARG A 224 -13.88 -14.61 2.74
N LYS A 225 -14.03 -13.66 3.66
CA LYS A 225 -13.88 -12.22 3.44
C LYS A 225 -13.08 -11.61 4.60
N ILE A 226 -12.29 -10.59 4.29
CA ILE A 226 -11.64 -9.71 5.24
C ILE A 226 -12.18 -8.32 4.93
N ASP A 227 -12.94 -7.70 5.84
CA ASP A 227 -13.49 -6.37 5.59
C ASP A 227 -12.36 -5.32 5.63
N ILE A 228 -11.39 -5.48 6.54
CA ILE A 228 -10.25 -4.57 6.70
C ILE A 228 -8.96 -5.38 6.84
N LEU A 229 -7.96 -5.08 6.01
CA LEU A 229 -6.59 -5.56 6.19
C LEU A 229 -5.73 -4.36 6.57
N LYS A 230 -5.10 -4.38 7.76
CA LYS A 230 -4.02 -3.47 8.16
C LYS A 230 -2.68 -4.20 8.04
N MET A 231 -1.72 -3.58 7.35
CA MET A 231 -0.34 -4.07 7.23
C MET A 231 0.63 -2.95 7.60
N ASP A 232 1.21 -3.05 8.78
CA ASP A 232 2.18 -2.09 9.29
C ASP A 232 3.18 -2.91 10.09
N CYS A 233 4.13 -3.53 9.38
CA CYS A 233 4.80 -4.72 9.88
C CYS A 233 6.29 -4.75 9.54
N GLU A 234 6.85 -3.57 9.28
CA GLU A 234 8.29 -3.35 9.21
C GLU A 234 8.93 -4.30 8.19
N GLY A 235 8.56 -4.15 6.92
CA GLY A 235 9.16 -4.85 5.78
C GLY A 235 8.40 -6.07 5.28
N CYS A 236 7.32 -6.47 5.94
CA CYS A 236 6.47 -7.56 5.47
C CYS A 236 5.49 -7.14 4.36
N GLU A 237 5.33 -5.84 4.12
CA GLU A 237 4.38 -5.30 3.13
C GLU A 237 4.72 -5.75 1.71
N TYR A 238 6.02 -5.93 1.44
CA TYR A 238 6.54 -6.31 0.11
C TYR A 238 6.29 -7.77 -0.25
N SER A 239 6.07 -8.64 0.73
CA SER A 239 5.84 -10.07 0.46
C SER A 239 4.39 -10.36 0.08
N LEU A 240 3.45 -9.46 0.43
CA LEU A 240 2.01 -9.67 0.25
C LEU A 240 1.65 -10.01 -1.20
N ALA A 241 2.14 -9.24 -2.17
CA ALA A 241 1.87 -9.50 -3.58
C ALA A 241 2.44 -10.85 -4.06
N ARG A 242 3.63 -11.23 -3.60
CA ARG A 242 4.23 -12.54 -3.90
C ARG A 242 3.35 -13.66 -3.39
N ASP A 243 2.90 -13.55 -2.15
CA ASP A 243 2.12 -14.59 -1.49
C ASP A 243 0.74 -14.73 -2.12
N ILE A 244 0.08 -13.60 -2.43
CA ILE A 244 -1.18 -13.56 -3.19
C ILE A 244 -1.00 -14.24 -4.56
N ALA A 245 0.04 -13.86 -5.31
CA ALA A 245 0.30 -14.46 -6.63
C ALA A 245 0.48 -15.99 -6.57
N ARG A 246 1.04 -16.52 -5.48
CA ARG A 246 1.33 -17.95 -5.33
C ARG A 246 0.17 -18.76 -4.77
N GLU A 247 -0.61 -18.18 -3.87
CA GLU A 247 -1.54 -18.94 -3.01
C GLU A 247 -3.02 -18.64 -3.31
N ASP A 248 -3.36 -17.39 -3.60
CA ASP A 248 -4.71 -16.96 -3.94
C ASP A 248 -4.65 -15.72 -4.84
N PRO A 249 -4.47 -15.87 -6.16
CA PRO A 249 -4.37 -14.73 -7.08
C PRO A 249 -5.60 -13.82 -7.08
N THR A 250 -6.72 -14.29 -6.50
CA THR A 250 -7.99 -13.57 -6.37
C THR A 250 -8.22 -12.97 -4.99
N PHE A 251 -7.21 -12.97 -4.11
CA PHE A 251 -7.30 -12.58 -2.71
C PHE A 251 -8.07 -11.25 -2.50
N PHE A 252 -7.67 -10.21 -3.22
CA PHE A 252 -8.25 -8.86 -3.12
C PHE A 252 -9.70 -8.75 -3.60
N LYS A 253 -10.24 -9.76 -4.30
CA LYS A 253 -11.69 -9.83 -4.58
C LYS A 253 -12.52 -9.79 -3.30
N ASN A 254 -12.00 -10.36 -2.20
CA ASN A 254 -12.69 -10.51 -0.93
C ASN A 254 -12.09 -9.66 0.21
N VAL A 255 -11.43 -8.56 -0.16
CA VAL A 255 -10.98 -7.50 0.77
C VAL A 255 -11.73 -6.22 0.41
N ASP A 256 -12.23 -5.45 1.39
CA ASP A 256 -12.93 -4.19 1.11
C ASP A 256 -12.02 -2.97 1.28
N GLN A 257 -11.29 -2.92 2.40
CA GLN A 257 -10.36 -1.85 2.72
C GLN A 257 -8.98 -2.41 3.05
N PHE A 258 -7.93 -1.71 2.62
CA PHE A 258 -6.54 -2.06 2.86
C PHE A 258 -5.78 -0.82 3.35
N ALA A 259 -5.47 -0.80 4.64
CA ALA A 259 -4.60 0.20 5.27
C ALA A 259 -3.18 -0.37 5.35
N VAL A 260 -2.18 0.41 4.93
CA VAL A 260 -0.79 -0.07 4.89
C VAL A 260 0.18 1.06 5.17
N GLU A 261 1.16 0.82 6.04
CA GLU A 261 2.34 1.67 6.17
C GLU A 261 3.48 1.08 5.34
N VAL A 262 3.95 1.81 4.33
CA VAL A 262 5.06 1.38 3.48
C VAL A 262 6.35 2.07 3.88
N HIS A 263 7.34 1.27 4.24
CA HIS A 263 8.67 1.69 4.66
C HIS A 263 9.65 1.93 3.49
N ILE A 264 9.60 3.09 2.83
CA ILE A 264 10.27 3.29 1.54
C ILE A 264 11.81 3.39 1.57
N SER A 265 12.43 3.37 2.75
CA SER A 265 13.88 3.52 2.91
C SER A 265 14.65 2.28 2.41
N LYS A 266 15.93 2.46 2.05
CA LYS A 266 16.83 1.35 1.68
C LYS A 266 17.13 0.38 2.83
N ASN A 267 16.79 0.72 4.07
CA ASN A 267 16.88 -0.23 5.19
C ASN A 267 15.88 -1.38 4.98
N TRP A 268 14.74 -1.08 4.36
CA TRP A 268 13.64 -2.01 4.15
C TRP A 268 13.56 -2.49 2.70
N ILE A 269 13.69 -1.57 1.73
CA ILE A 269 13.68 -1.91 0.30
C ILE A 269 15.12 -2.17 -0.17
N LYS A 270 15.61 -3.38 0.11
CA LYS A 270 17.03 -3.76 -0.10
C LYS A 270 17.37 -4.11 -1.54
N THR A 271 16.39 -4.53 -2.33
CA THR A 271 16.62 -5.04 -3.70
C THR A 271 15.52 -4.61 -4.66
N SER A 272 15.79 -4.67 -5.96
CA SER A 272 14.77 -4.45 -7.00
C SER A 272 13.61 -5.46 -6.93
N THR A 273 13.77 -6.59 -6.25
CA THR A 273 12.68 -7.53 -5.95
C THR A 273 11.65 -6.93 -5.00
N HIS A 274 12.07 -6.14 -4.01
CA HIS A 274 11.16 -5.44 -3.11
C HIS A 274 10.34 -4.40 -3.88
N VAL A 275 11.02 -3.57 -4.68
CA VAL A 275 10.37 -2.59 -5.56
C VAL A 275 9.39 -3.28 -6.52
N HIS A 276 9.78 -4.41 -7.11
CA HIS A 276 8.92 -5.18 -8.01
C HIS A 276 7.62 -5.62 -7.33
N TYR A 277 7.69 -6.23 -6.15
CA TYR A 277 6.48 -6.68 -5.47
C TYR A 277 5.65 -5.55 -4.87
N LEU A 278 6.27 -4.43 -4.49
CA LEU A 278 5.54 -3.22 -4.12
C LEU A 278 4.71 -2.70 -5.31
N GLY A 279 5.33 -2.56 -6.48
CA GLY A 279 4.59 -2.18 -7.69
C GLY A 279 3.55 -3.23 -8.11
N LEU A 280 3.83 -4.52 -7.91
CA LEU A 280 2.88 -5.59 -8.20
C LEU A 280 1.68 -5.57 -7.24
N LEU A 281 1.89 -5.21 -5.97
CA LEU A 281 0.82 -4.98 -5.00
C LEU A 281 -0.12 -3.89 -5.49
N TYR A 282 0.41 -2.73 -5.89
CA TYR A 282 -0.41 -1.64 -6.43
C TYR A 282 -1.14 -2.03 -7.71
N HIS A 283 -0.48 -2.77 -8.61
CA HIS A 283 -1.12 -3.32 -9.80
C HIS A 283 -2.32 -4.22 -9.45
N MET A 284 -2.15 -5.14 -8.48
CA MET A 284 -3.23 -6.02 -8.03
C MET A 284 -4.38 -5.23 -7.40
N LEU A 285 -4.08 -4.22 -6.57
CA LEU A 285 -5.08 -3.35 -5.96
C LEU A 285 -5.92 -2.66 -7.04
N GLN A 286 -5.27 -2.02 -8.03
CA GLN A 286 -5.95 -1.38 -9.15
C GLN A 286 -6.79 -2.37 -9.96
N HIS A 287 -6.25 -3.57 -10.25
CA HIS A 287 -6.99 -4.62 -10.96
C HIS A 287 -8.27 -5.03 -10.24
N TYR A 288 -8.25 -5.09 -8.90
CA TYR A 288 -9.41 -5.42 -8.08
C TYR A 288 -10.27 -4.19 -7.69
N GLY A 289 -10.06 -3.05 -8.34
CA GLY A 289 -10.90 -1.86 -8.22
C GLY A 289 -10.66 -1.03 -6.97
N PHE A 290 -9.53 -1.22 -6.28
CA PHE A 290 -9.12 -0.33 -5.21
C PHE A 290 -8.64 1.00 -5.79
N ARG A 291 -8.93 2.07 -5.06
CA ARG A 291 -8.34 3.40 -5.25
C ARG A 291 -7.65 3.84 -3.97
N LEU A 292 -6.61 4.64 -4.12
CA LEU A 292 -6.03 5.36 -3.00
C LEU A 292 -7.06 6.39 -2.51
N MET A 293 -7.38 6.38 -1.21
CA MET A 293 -8.37 7.28 -0.61
C MET A 293 -7.71 8.33 0.27
N HIS A 294 -6.63 7.93 0.93
CA HIS A 294 -5.87 8.78 1.83
C HIS A 294 -4.41 8.38 1.78
N SER A 295 -3.54 9.37 1.99
CA SER A 295 -2.12 9.17 2.17
C SER A 295 -1.57 10.15 3.20
N GLU A 296 -0.77 9.64 4.11
CA GLU A 296 0.03 10.45 5.05
C GLU A 296 1.49 10.02 4.93
N ILE A 297 2.38 10.99 4.72
CA ILE A 297 3.82 10.76 4.69
C ILE A 297 4.41 11.29 5.98
N THR A 298 4.96 10.39 6.78
CA THR A 298 5.42 10.64 8.14
C THR A 298 6.89 10.22 8.30
N PRO A 299 7.55 10.70 9.36
CA PRO A 299 8.77 10.07 9.84
C PRO A 299 8.49 8.62 10.23
N CYS A 300 9.45 7.74 10.02
CA CYS A 300 9.51 6.45 10.71
C CYS A 300 10.16 6.59 12.08
N HIS A 301 10.21 5.48 12.83
CA HIS A 301 11.13 5.38 13.95
C HIS A 301 12.57 5.68 13.50
N PRO A 302 13.41 6.39 14.29
CA PRO A 302 14.70 6.91 13.83
C PRO A 302 15.70 5.88 13.30
N SER A 303 15.56 4.61 13.66
CA SER A 303 16.37 3.51 13.12
C SER A 303 15.96 3.07 11.72
N ASP A 304 14.71 3.32 11.35
CA ASP A 304 14.07 2.91 10.11
C ASP A 304 14.17 4.03 9.07
N GLU A 305 14.41 5.24 9.58
CA GLU A 305 14.95 6.39 8.85
C GLU A 305 16.37 6.13 8.30
N ALA A 306 16.56 6.54 7.04
CA ALA A 306 17.81 6.77 6.30
C ALA A 306 18.85 5.63 6.10
N LEU A 307 18.87 5.12 4.85
CA LEU A 307 20.07 5.01 3.99
C LEU A 307 19.82 5.63 2.58
N GLY A 308 18.82 6.51 2.48
CA GLY A 308 18.23 6.98 1.21
C GLY A 308 17.17 6.02 0.65
N CYS A 309 16.62 6.30 -0.53
CA CYS A 309 15.59 5.47 -1.17
C CYS A 309 16.06 4.78 -2.45
N PRO A 310 15.43 3.65 -2.83
CA PRO A 310 15.64 3.00 -4.12
C PRO A 310 15.50 3.98 -5.28
N ARG A 311 16.39 3.89 -6.27
CA ARG A 311 16.40 4.81 -7.40
C ARG A 311 15.11 4.68 -8.23
N GLU A 312 14.60 3.47 -8.32
CA GLU A 312 13.37 3.14 -9.02
C GLU A 312 12.13 3.85 -8.45
N LEU A 313 12.07 4.06 -7.14
CA LEU A 313 10.98 4.83 -6.51
C LEU A 313 11.12 6.32 -6.79
N LEU A 314 12.35 6.85 -6.71
CA LEU A 314 12.65 8.25 -7.07
C LEU A 314 12.31 8.54 -8.53
N ASP A 315 12.68 7.63 -9.44
CA ASP A 315 12.38 7.74 -10.88
C ASP A 315 10.88 7.59 -11.17
N ALA A 316 10.12 6.95 -10.27
CA ALA A 316 8.66 6.86 -10.35
C ALA A 316 7.96 8.13 -9.83
N GLY A 317 8.65 8.99 -9.09
CA GLY A 317 8.10 10.24 -8.52
C GLY A 317 7.79 10.19 -7.03
N TYR A 318 8.21 9.15 -6.31
CA TYR A 318 7.97 9.07 -4.86
C TYR A 318 8.76 10.14 -4.12
N LYS A 319 8.08 10.79 -3.17
CA LYS A 319 8.74 11.61 -2.17
C LYS A 319 9.61 10.72 -1.29
N CYS A 320 10.80 11.21 -0.98
CA CYS A 320 11.77 10.52 -0.16
C CYS A 320 12.72 11.53 0.43
N GLY A 321 12.96 11.42 1.73
CA GLY A 321 13.89 12.26 2.46
C GLY A 321 13.83 11.96 3.95
N PRO A 322 14.69 12.60 4.75
CA PRO A 322 14.52 12.57 6.20
C PRO A 322 13.09 12.92 6.57
N TYR A 323 12.47 12.17 7.48
CA TYR A 323 11.10 12.39 7.96
C TYR A 323 9.99 12.07 6.95
N MET A 324 10.33 11.32 5.89
CA MET A 324 9.41 10.96 4.81
C MET A 324 9.62 9.52 4.39
N MET A 325 9.94 8.63 5.32
CA MET A 325 10.29 7.24 5.01
C MET A 325 9.15 6.26 5.29
N CYS A 326 8.13 6.70 6.02
CA CYS A 326 6.93 5.94 6.34
C CYS A 326 5.76 6.55 5.61
N HIS A 327 5.15 5.74 4.76
CA HIS A 327 4.06 6.19 3.90
C HIS A 327 2.80 5.40 4.25
N ASN A 328 1.90 6.03 4.98
CA ASN A 328 0.61 5.49 5.37
C ASN A 328 -0.38 5.68 4.22
N TYR A 329 -0.96 4.58 3.74
CA TYR A 329 -1.93 4.57 2.65
C TYR A 329 -3.21 3.87 3.07
N LEU A 330 -4.34 4.48 2.70
CA LEU A 330 -5.64 3.82 2.72
C LEU A 330 -6.09 3.55 1.30
N PHE A 331 -6.26 2.28 0.97
CA PHE A 331 -6.95 1.84 -0.24
C PHE A 331 -8.34 1.33 0.11
N SER A 332 -9.32 1.66 -0.72
CA SER A 332 -10.67 1.09 -0.61
C SER A 332 -11.27 0.87 -1.99
N LYS A 333 -12.21 -0.05 -2.10
CA LYS A 333 -13.05 -0.14 -3.31
C LYS A 333 -14.02 1.02 -3.29
N SER A 334 -14.19 1.70 -4.43
CA SER A 334 -15.29 2.65 -4.59
C SER A 334 -16.58 1.96 -4.19
N SER A 335 -17.33 2.54 -3.26
CA SER A 335 -18.60 2.03 -2.76
C SER A 335 -19.45 1.52 -3.92
N ALA A 336 -19.79 0.23 -3.93
CA ALA A 336 -20.73 -0.33 -4.88
C ALA A 336 -22.14 0.22 -4.66
#